data_AF-A0A957QDN1-F1
#
_entry.id   AF-A0A957QDN1-F1
#
_cell.length_a   1.000
_cell.length_b   1.000
_cell.length_c   1.000
_cell.angle_alpha   90.00
_cell.angle_beta   90.00
_cell.angle_gamma   90.00
#
_symmetry.space_group_name_H-M   'P 1'
#
loop_
_entity.id
_entity.type
_entity.pdbx_description
1 polymer ?
#
loop_
_entity_poly.entity_id
_entity_poly.type
_entity_poly.pdbx_seq_one_letter_code
_entity_poly.pdbx_strand_id
1 'polypeptide(L)'
;MSVKPLARWAIVQQWTLRYSSRNGEVVTGIFITADGNLPFRYARTPRALFLPDRVVHLNEHGWEIDAGGNTVFSSKRSDFQKDNPDG
;
A
#
# COMPACT_ATOMS: atom_id res chain seq x y z
N MET A 1 0.51 -7.66 -17.13
CA MET A 1 0.87 -6.77 -15.99
C MET A 1 0.71 -7.50 -14.66
N SER A 2 1.76 -7.59 -13.84
CA SER A 2 1.80 -8.40 -12.61
C SER A 2 1.41 -7.60 -11.35
N VAL A 3 0.92 -8.28 -10.30
CA VAL A 3 0.59 -7.66 -8.98
C VAL A 3 1.77 -7.71 -8.00
N LYS A 4 2.94 -8.16 -8.46
CA LYS A 4 4.19 -8.19 -7.69
C LYS A 4 4.52 -6.87 -6.96
N PRO A 5 4.47 -5.67 -7.61
CA PRO A 5 4.78 -4.42 -6.92
C PRO A 5 3.84 -4.13 -5.74
N LEU A 6 2.55 -4.44 -5.89
CA LEU A 6 1.56 -4.29 -4.82
C LEU A 6 1.88 -5.21 -3.63
N ALA A 7 2.15 -6.49 -3.89
CA ALA A 7 2.49 -7.44 -2.83
C ALA A 7 3.77 -7.05 -2.10
N ARG A 8 4.79 -6.56 -2.83
CA ARG A 8 6.05 -6.11 -2.24
C ARG A 8 5.86 -4.89 -1.36
N TRP A 9 5.07 -3.92 -1.82
CA TRP A 9 4.72 -2.74 -1.02
C TRP A 9 4.04 -3.16 0.29
N ALA A 10 3.06 -4.08 0.22
CA ALA A 10 2.37 -4.59 1.41
C ALA A 10 3.32 -5.25 2.43
N ILE A 11 4.29 -6.04 1.94
CA ILE A 11 5.31 -6.69 2.78
C ILE A 11 6.18 -5.66 3.50
N VAL A 12 6.60 -4.59 2.80
CA VAL A 12 7.39 -3.50 3.41
C VAL A 12 6.60 -2.81 4.52
N GLN A 13 5.29 -2.65 4.36
CA GLN A 13 4.41 -2.10 5.40
C GLN A 13 4.07 -3.11 6.52
N GLN A 14 4.52 -4.36 6.42
CA GLN A 14 4.13 -5.47 7.29
C GLN A 14 2.62 -5.71 7.33
N TRP A 15 1.92 -5.43 6.22
CA TRP A 15 0.48 -5.62 6.11
C TRP A 15 0.15 -6.93 5.41
N THR A 16 -0.95 -7.56 5.81
CA THR A 16 -1.45 -8.75 5.13
C THR A 16 -2.41 -8.34 4.01
N LEU A 17 -2.21 -8.90 2.82
CA LEU A 17 -3.00 -8.58 1.64
C LEU A 17 -4.02 -9.70 1.36
N ARG A 18 -5.32 -9.35 1.30
CA ARG A 18 -6.37 -10.25 0.82
C ARG A 18 -7.02 -9.68 -0.43
N TYR A 19 -6.95 -10.43 -1.52
CA TYR A 19 -7.59 -10.09 -2.78
C TYR A 19 -9.06 -10.48 -2.76
N SER A 20 -9.93 -9.57 -3.18
CA SER A 20 -11.37 -9.84 -3.36
C SER A 20 -11.71 -10.04 -4.83
N SER A 21 -11.18 -9.20 -5.71
CA SER A 21 -11.38 -9.33 -7.15
C SER A 21 -10.12 -8.93 -7.90
N ARG A 22 -9.77 -9.75 -8.90
CA ARG A 22 -8.59 -9.53 -9.73
C ARG A 22 -9.03 -9.45 -11.19
N ASN A 23 -9.40 -8.26 -11.61
CA ASN A 23 -9.66 -7.96 -13.00
C ASN A 23 -8.33 -7.69 -13.74
N GLY A 24 -8.31 -7.82 -15.07
CA GLY A 24 -7.10 -7.68 -15.88
C GLY A 24 -6.39 -6.34 -15.68
N GLU A 25 -7.16 -5.29 -15.43
CA GLU A 25 -6.69 -3.91 -15.29
C GLU A 25 -6.65 -3.43 -13.83
N VAL A 26 -7.58 -3.92 -13.00
CA VAL A 26 -7.79 -3.45 -11.63
C VAL A 26 -7.86 -4.62 -10.67
N VAL A 27 -7.20 -4.49 -9.53
CA VAL A 27 -7.24 -5.45 -8.42
C VAL A 27 -7.81 -4.77 -7.20
N THR A 28 -8.76 -5.39 -6.53
CA THR A 28 -9.38 -4.86 -5.32
C THR A 28 -9.29 -5.87 -4.19
N GLY A 29 -9.34 -5.38 -2.96
CA GLY A 29 -9.31 -6.22 -1.79
C GLY A 29 -9.19 -5.40 -0.52
N ILE A 30 -8.66 -6.04 0.51
CA ILE A 30 -8.38 -5.41 1.80
C ILE A 30 -6.92 -5.65 2.20
N PHE A 31 -6.31 -4.62 2.76
CA PHE A 31 -5.13 -4.76 3.61
C PHE A 31 -5.60 -4.99 5.04
N ILE A 32 -4.95 -5.92 5.72
CA ILE A 32 -5.11 -6.12 7.15
C ILE A 32 -3.87 -5.49 7.78
N THR A 33 -4.11 -4.41 8.51
CA THR A 33 -3.10 -3.63 9.24
C THR A 33 -3.30 -3.87 10.74
N ALA A 34 -2.41 -3.32 11.57
CA ALA A 34 -2.59 -3.36 13.03
C ALA A 34 -3.81 -2.57 13.51
N ASP A 35 -4.21 -1.55 12.75
CA ASP A 35 -5.35 -0.66 13.06
C ASP A 35 -6.69 -1.24 12.56
N GLY A 36 -6.64 -2.17 11.60
CA GLY A 36 -7.80 -2.90 11.10
C GLY A 36 -7.74 -3.19 9.61
N ASN A 37 -8.93 -3.38 9.02
CA ASN A 37 -9.06 -3.76 7.63
C ASN A 37 -9.26 -2.52 6.76
N LEU A 38 -8.32 -2.28 5.85
CA LEU A 38 -8.29 -1.12 4.98
C LEU A 38 -8.58 -1.55 3.53
N PRO A 39 -9.72 -1.14 2.94
CA PRO A 39 -10.02 -1.48 1.56
C PRO A 39 -9.03 -0.80 0.61
N PHE A 40 -8.66 -1.50 -0.46
CA PHE A 40 -7.80 -0.93 -1.50
C PHE A 40 -8.30 -1.25 -2.90
N ARG A 41 -7.92 -0.38 -3.83
CA ARG A 41 -8.05 -0.60 -5.27
C ARG A 41 -6.70 -0.32 -5.92
N TYR A 42 -6.22 -1.24 -6.74
CA TYR A 42 -4.94 -1.14 -7.43
C TYR A 42 -5.16 -1.18 -8.94
N ALA A 43 -4.86 -0.08 -9.62
CA ALA A 43 -4.84 0.00 -11.08
C ALA A 43 -3.46 -0.43 -11.58
N ARG A 44 -3.38 -1.51 -12.36
CA ARG A 44 -2.11 -2.07 -12.86
C ARG A 44 -1.39 -1.15 -13.84
N THR A 45 -2.14 -0.32 -14.54
CA THR A 45 -1.65 0.80 -15.34
C THR A 45 -2.50 1.98 -14.91
N PRO A 46 -1.94 3.01 -14.25
CA PRO A 46 -0.53 3.40 -14.19
C PRO A 46 0.31 2.81 -13.03
N ARG A 47 -0.17 1.78 -12.30
CA ARG A 47 0.37 1.30 -11.00
C ARG A 47 0.03 2.24 -9.83
N ALA A 48 -1.23 2.66 -9.79
CA ALA A 48 -1.79 3.47 -8.72
C ALA A 48 -2.56 2.60 -7.72
N LEU A 49 -2.20 2.70 -6.45
CA LEU A 49 -2.87 2.11 -5.31
C LEU A 49 -3.73 3.17 -4.62
N PHE A 50 -5.03 3.00 -4.72
CA PHE A 50 -6.04 3.84 -4.08
C PHE A 50 -6.38 3.22 -2.72
N LEU A 51 -6.13 4.00 -1.67
CA LEU A 51 -6.52 3.76 -0.28
C LEU A 51 -7.64 4.77 0.07
N PRO A 52 -8.44 4.55 1.12
CA PRO A 52 -9.51 5.48 1.51
C PRO A 52 -9.01 6.89 1.83
N ASP A 53 -7.80 7.00 2.38
CA ASP A 53 -7.21 8.27 2.80
C ASP A 53 -6.30 8.90 1.73
N ARG A 54 -5.71 8.09 0.85
CA ARG A 54 -4.67 8.56 -0.08
C ARG A 54 -4.50 7.70 -1.32
N VAL A 55 -3.84 8.26 -2.33
CA VAL A 55 -3.40 7.53 -3.53
C VAL A 55 -1.89 7.40 -3.50
N VAL A 56 -1.42 6.19 -3.79
CA VAL A 56 -0.03 5.78 -3.71
C VAL A 56 0.40 5.30 -5.10
N HIS A 57 1.37 5.97 -5.72
CA HIS A 57 1.92 5.52 -6.99
C HIS A 57 3.10 4.59 -6.75
N LEU A 58 3.11 3.44 -7.43
CA LEU A 58 4.15 2.43 -7.29
C LEU A 58 4.94 2.29 -8.58
N ASN A 59 6.27 2.19 -8.48
CA ASN A 59 7.08 1.73 -9.62
C ASN A 59 6.99 0.21 -9.80
N GLU A 60 7.68 -0.31 -10.82
CA GLU A 60 7.73 -1.75 -11.11
C GLU A 60 8.32 -2.61 -9.99
N HIS A 61 9.14 -2.01 -9.13
CA HIS A 61 9.76 -2.67 -7.99
C HIS A 61 8.90 -2.63 -6.72
N GLY A 62 7.74 -1.95 -6.74
CA GLY A 62 6.86 -1.81 -5.58
C GLY A 62 7.25 -0.69 -4.61
N TRP A 63 8.06 0.26 -5.05
CA TRP A 63 8.40 1.44 -4.26
C TRP A 63 7.46 2.59 -4.57
N GLU A 64 7.15 3.38 -3.54
CA GLU A 64 6.40 4.62 -3.68
C GLU A 64 7.16 5.64 -4.53
N ILE A 65 6.46 6.23 -5.50
CA ILE A 65 6.99 7.30 -6.34
C ILE A 65 6.14 8.57 -6.21
N ASP A 66 6.82 9.71 -6.23
CA ASP A 66 6.21 11.04 -6.34
C ASP A 66 5.71 11.31 -7.77
N ALA A 67 4.95 12.41 -7.97
CA ALA A 67 4.52 12.92 -9.27
C ALA A 67 5.69 13.10 -10.28
N GLY A 68 6.91 13.39 -9.80
CA GLY A 68 8.11 13.47 -10.62
C GLY A 68 8.76 12.12 -10.97
N GLY A 69 8.18 10.99 -10.54
CA GLY A 69 8.73 9.64 -10.76
C GLY A 69 9.90 9.28 -9.83
N ASN A 70 10.24 10.16 -8.89
CA ASN A 70 11.29 9.93 -7.90
C ASN A 70 10.79 8.97 -6.83
N THR A 71 11.64 8.00 -6.44
CA THR A 71 11.29 7.08 -5.36
C THR A 71 11.26 7.82 -4.04
N VAL A 72 10.07 7.96 -3.46
CA VAL A 72 9.87 8.55 -2.14
C VAL A 72 9.71 7.40 -1.16
N PHE A 73 10.80 7.05 -0.47
CA PHE A 73 10.76 6.04 0.57
C PHE A 73 10.10 6.63 1.81
N SER A 74 8.78 6.86 1.75
CA SER A 74 8.00 7.12 2.95
C SER A 74 7.73 5.79 3.62
N SER A 75 8.78 5.20 4.20
CA SER A 75 8.58 4.40 5.40
C SER A 75 7.98 5.33 6.43
N LYS A 76 6.65 5.47 6.42
CA LYS A 76 5.92 5.69 7.66
C LYS A 76 6.19 4.45 8.53
N ARG A 77 7.36 4.43 9.17
CA ARG A 77 7.36 4.28 10.62
C ARG A 77 6.55 5.46 11.16
N SER A 78 5.23 5.41 11.01
CA SER A 78 4.39 5.89 12.08
C SER A 78 4.57 4.80 13.12
N ASP A 79 5.55 4.94 14.02
CA ASP A 79 5.30 5.80 15.16
C ASP A 79 3.87 5.57 15.66
N PHE A 80 3.53 4.31 15.90
CA PHE A 80 2.95 3.99 17.19
C PHE A 80 4.09 4.10 18.21
N GLN A 81 4.62 5.32 18.42
CA GLN A 81 5.06 5.68 19.74
C GLN A 81 3.78 5.61 20.56
N LYS A 82 3.56 4.45 21.19
CA LYS A 82 2.71 4.38 22.36
C LYS A 82 3.22 5.49 23.28
N ASP A 83 2.49 6.59 23.29
CA ASP A 83 2.38 7.41 24.48
C ASP A 83 2.07 6.42 25.60
N ASN A 84 3.07 6.22 26.45
CA ASN A 84 2.96 5.42 27.65
C ASN A 84 2.63 6.44 28.73
N PRO A 85 1.35 6.67 29.09
CA PRO A 85 1.08 7.42 30.29
C PRO A 85 1.50 6.53 31.46
N ASP A 86 2.53 7.01 32.13
CA ASP A 86 3.03 6.70 33.48
C ASP A 86 2.19 5.76 34.35
N GLY A 87 2.88 4.78 34.94
CA GLY A 87 2.39 3.91 36.02
C GLY A 87 3.53 3.17 36.68
#